data_AF-D2UBS5-F1
#
_entry.id   AF-D2UBS5-F1
#
_cell.length_a   1.000
_cell.length_b   1.000
_cell.length_c   1.000
_cell.angle_alpha   90.00
_cell.angle_beta   90.00
_cell.angle_gamma   90.00
#
_symmetry.space_group_name_H-M   'P 1'
#
loop_
_entity.id
_entity.type
_entity.pdbx_description
1 polymer ?
#
loop_
_entity_poly.entity_id
_entity_poly.type
_entity_poly.pdbx_seq_one_letter_code
_entity_poly.pdbx_strand_id
1 'polypeptide(L)'
;MSDAQARAGTPDGATAEPTAATPSLGESLRIFRAAGREGLHASLHTGRALRRLVAADLALARVALVRALVWLIVSVAFGASAWILLMSALIALLHRMGWSWLASITATAGISLFFTALGAWQALRYLEMSKLDATRRQLAKLGIGNSDEDHNDASAPTGKASE
;
A
#
# COMPACT_ATOMS: atom_id res chain seq x y z
N MET A 1 -67.42 33.82 67.85
CA MET A 1 -66.38 33.27 68.75
C MET A 1 -65.13 33.09 67.89
N SER A 2 -64.22 34.05 68.00
CA SER A 2 -62.84 33.97 67.50
C SER A 2 -62.08 32.88 68.23
N ASP A 3 -61.14 32.24 67.53
CA ASP A 3 -59.73 32.02 67.90
C ASP A 3 -59.12 31.14 66.78
N ALA A 4 -58.24 31.62 65.90
CA ALA A 4 -56.85 32.00 66.14
C ALA A 4 -55.92 30.82 66.48
N GLN A 5 -55.63 29.95 65.50
CA GLN A 5 -54.37 29.17 65.37
C GLN A 5 -54.49 28.29 64.10
N ALA A 6 -53.52 28.15 63.20
CA ALA A 6 -52.16 28.63 63.16
C ALA A 6 -51.71 28.75 61.70
N ARG A 7 -51.05 29.87 61.47
CA ARG A 7 -50.22 30.29 60.35
C ARG A 7 -49.26 29.19 59.86
N ALA A 8 -49.31 28.85 58.58
CA ALA A 8 -48.17 28.32 57.84
C ALA A 8 -48.28 28.70 56.34
N GLY A 9 -47.61 29.81 55.98
CA GLY A 9 -46.91 29.98 54.70
C GLY A 9 -47.68 30.04 53.38
N THR A 10 -48.11 31.23 52.98
CA THR A 10 -48.08 31.76 51.59
C THR A 10 -46.59 31.87 51.11
N PRO A 11 -46.20 32.02 49.82
CA PRO A 11 -46.93 32.10 48.53
C PRO A 11 -46.42 31.16 47.41
N ASP A 12 -47.24 31.10 46.36
CA ASP A 12 -46.89 31.27 44.94
C ASP A 12 -45.40 31.50 44.60
N GLY A 13 -44.83 30.69 43.69
CA GLY A 13 -43.46 30.87 43.25
C GLY A 13 -42.91 29.79 42.33
N ALA A 14 -42.91 30.11 41.04
CA ALA A 14 -42.07 29.55 40.00
C ALA A 14 -42.36 28.10 39.56
N THR A 15 -43.13 28.00 38.49
CA THR A 15 -42.79 27.19 37.31
C THR A 15 -41.26 27.04 37.23
N ALA A 16 -40.74 25.87 37.61
CA ALA A 16 -39.37 25.51 37.31
C ALA A 16 -39.32 25.26 35.80
N GLU A 17 -39.09 26.32 35.02
CA GLU A 17 -38.47 26.18 33.72
C GLU A 17 -37.26 25.26 33.87
N PRO A 18 -37.01 24.36 32.91
CA PRO A 18 -35.76 23.62 32.88
C PRO A 18 -34.67 24.64 32.65
N THR A 19 -34.02 25.10 33.73
CA THR A 19 -32.75 25.82 33.63
C THR A 19 -31.84 24.89 32.86
N ALA A 20 -31.67 25.20 31.57
CA ALA A 20 -30.66 24.64 30.71
C ALA A 20 -29.33 25.01 31.37
N ALA A 21 -28.92 24.18 32.33
CA ALA A 21 -27.62 24.27 32.97
C ALA A 21 -26.63 24.20 31.82
N THR A 22 -26.01 25.33 31.50
CA THR A 22 -24.89 25.39 30.56
C THR A 22 -23.97 24.23 30.93
N PRO A 23 -23.81 23.24 30.04
CA PRO A 23 -23.16 21.99 30.39
C PRO A 23 -21.80 22.32 30.98
N SER A 24 -21.55 21.86 32.21
CA SER A 24 -20.29 22.12 32.89
C SER A 24 -19.12 21.77 31.95
N LEU A 25 -18.02 22.52 31.99
CA LEU A 25 -16.86 22.29 31.11
C LEU A 25 -16.41 20.81 31.11
N GLY A 26 -16.55 20.11 32.24
CA GLY A 26 -16.29 18.68 32.35
C GLY A 26 -17.27 17.81 31.55
N GLU A 27 -18.55 18.15 31.50
CA GLU A 27 -19.57 17.49 30.67
C GLU A 27 -19.35 17.75 29.18
N SER A 28 -19.07 19.01 28.82
CA SER A 28 -18.73 19.40 27.44
C SER A 28 -17.47 18.67 26.94
N LEU A 29 -16.45 18.51 27.79
CA LEU A 29 -15.25 17.72 27.49
C LEU A 29 -15.53 16.22 27.40
N ARG A 30 -16.45 15.68 28.22
CA ARG A 30 -16.87 14.27 28.11
C ARG A 30 -17.60 14.01 26.80
N ILE A 31 -18.53 14.88 26.43
CA ILE A 31 -19.29 14.80 25.18
C ILE A 31 -18.35 14.95 23.98
N PHE A 32 -17.44 15.93 23.99
CA PHE A 32 -16.44 16.09 22.92
C PHE A 32 -15.50 14.90 22.81
N ARG A 33 -15.06 14.31 23.93
CA ARG A 33 -14.24 13.10 23.93
C ARG A 33 -15.01 11.88 23.41
N ALA A 34 -16.28 11.75 23.76
CA ALA A 34 -17.14 10.69 23.26
C ALA A 34 -17.35 10.83 21.75
N ALA A 35 -17.70 12.03 21.28
CA ALA A 35 -17.87 12.35 19.86
C ALA A 35 -16.57 12.19 19.06
N GLY A 36 -15.43 12.58 19.64
CA GLY A 36 -14.11 12.39 19.05
C GLY A 36 -13.73 10.91 18.93
N ARG A 37 -14.05 10.10 19.95
CA ARG A 37 -13.84 8.64 19.92
C ARG A 37 -14.73 7.98 18.86
N GLU A 38 -15.98 8.42 18.74
CA GLU A 38 -16.91 7.96 17.70
C GLU A 38 -16.42 8.31 16.29
N GLY A 39 -15.92 9.54 16.09
CA GLY A 39 -15.36 10.00 14.83
C GLY A 39 -14.06 9.28 14.45
N LEU A 40 -13.22 8.96 15.44
CA LEU A 40 -12.03 8.14 15.23
C LEU A 40 -12.42 6.72 14.80
N HIS A 41 -13.43 6.13 15.46
CA HIS A 41 -13.95 4.82 15.12
C HIS A 41 -14.55 4.79 13.70
N ALA A 42 -15.32 5.81 13.31
CA ALA A 42 -15.84 5.96 11.94
C ALA A 42 -14.72 6.14 10.89
N SER A 43 -13.66 6.85 11.24
CA SER A 43 -12.48 7.02 10.38
C SER A 43 -11.72 5.70 10.19
N LEU A 44 -11.59 4.90 11.24
CA LEU A 44 -11.01 3.56 11.17
C LEU A 44 -11.83 2.63 10.26
N HIS A 45 -13.16 2.69 10.33
CA HIS A 45 -14.03 1.95 9.43
C HIS A 45 -13.85 2.36 7.97
N THR A 46 -13.76 3.67 7.70
CA THR A 46 -13.50 4.21 6.35
C THR A 46 -12.13 3.77 5.82
N GLY A 47 -11.09 3.83 6.66
CA GLY A 47 -9.75 3.34 6.31
C GLY A 47 -9.73 1.83 6.00
N ARG A 48 -10.50 1.03 6.76
CA ARG A 48 -10.62 -0.41 6.50
C ARG A 48 -11.34 -0.71 5.18
N ALA A 49 -12.32 0.11 4.79
CA ALA A 49 -12.99 0.00 3.50
C ALA A 49 -12.06 0.39 2.33
N LEU A 50 -11.34 1.51 2.44
CA LEU A 50 -10.30 1.92 1.48
C LEU A 50 -9.24 0.83 1.29
N ARG A 51 -8.78 0.20 2.38
CA ARG A 51 -7.83 -0.90 2.32
C ARG A 51 -8.36 -2.11 1.56
N ARG A 52 -9.66 -2.43 1.71
CA ARG A 52 -10.31 -3.51 0.96
C ARG A 52 -10.44 -3.17 -0.53
N LEU A 53 -10.69 -1.92 -0.88
CA LEU A 53 -10.73 -1.46 -2.27
C LEU A 53 -9.35 -1.54 -2.93
N VAL A 54 -8.31 -1.03 -2.27
CA VAL A 54 -6.92 -1.14 -2.75
C VAL A 54 -6.48 -2.60 -2.90
N ALA A 55 -6.87 -3.47 -1.97
CA ALA A 55 -6.61 -4.91 -2.08
C ALA A 55 -7.34 -5.54 -3.29
N ALA A 56 -8.56 -5.11 -3.58
CA ALA A 56 -9.30 -5.53 -4.76
C ALA A 56 -8.65 -5.04 -6.06
N ASP A 57 -8.16 -3.80 -6.11
CA ASP A 57 -7.44 -3.26 -7.27
C ASP A 57 -6.13 -4.01 -7.52
N LEU A 58 -5.38 -4.35 -6.46
CA LEU A 58 -4.19 -5.18 -6.55
C LEU A 58 -4.50 -6.59 -7.07
N ALA A 59 -5.64 -7.18 -6.67
CA ALA A 59 -6.07 -8.47 -7.17
C ALA A 59 -6.43 -8.42 -8.68
N LEU A 60 -7.12 -7.36 -9.10
CA LEU A 60 -7.45 -7.12 -10.51
C LEU A 60 -6.17 -6.90 -11.35
N ALA A 61 -5.25 -6.08 -10.84
CA ALA A 61 -3.98 -5.78 -11.46
C ALA A 61 -3.09 -7.02 -11.60
N ARG A 62 -3.12 -7.94 -10.62
CA ARG A 62 -2.31 -9.17 -10.68
C ARG A 62 -2.67 -10.06 -11.86
N VAL A 63 -3.96 -10.21 -12.17
CA VAL A 63 -4.42 -11.05 -13.29
C VAL A 63 -4.04 -10.41 -14.63
N ALA A 64 -4.23 -9.10 -14.76
CA ALA A 64 -3.83 -8.36 -15.95
C ALA A 64 -2.30 -8.38 -16.14
N LEU A 65 -1.54 -8.23 -15.06
CA LEU A 65 -0.08 -8.20 -15.07
C LEU A 65 0.52 -9.57 -15.43
N VAL A 66 -0.04 -10.68 -14.93
CA VAL A 66 0.40 -12.02 -15.34
C VAL A 66 0.14 -12.23 -16.83
N ARG A 67 -1.04 -11.85 -17.33
CA ARG A 67 -1.34 -11.94 -18.77
C ARG A 67 -0.42 -11.06 -19.61
N ALA A 68 -0.14 -9.84 -19.15
CA ALA A 68 0.79 -8.93 -19.80
C ALA A 68 2.21 -9.51 -19.80
N LEU A 69 2.66 -10.16 -18.73
CA LEU A 69 3.97 -10.81 -18.65
C LEU A 69 4.11 -11.96 -19.66
N VAL A 70 3.06 -12.76 -19.86
CA VAL A 70 3.04 -13.79 -20.90
C VAL A 70 3.24 -13.17 -22.28
N TRP A 71 2.47 -12.12 -22.62
CA TRP A 71 2.62 -11.43 -23.89
C TRP A 71 3.96 -10.70 -24.02
N LEU A 72 4.51 -10.18 -22.92
CA LEU A 72 5.83 -9.56 -22.88
C LEU A 72 6.92 -10.58 -23.23
N ILE A 73 6.87 -11.79 -22.66
CA ILE A 73 7.81 -12.86 -22.99
C ILE A 73 7.74 -13.20 -24.48
N VAL A 74 6.52 -13.36 -25.02
CA VAL A 74 6.30 -13.62 -26.46
C VAL A 74 6.88 -12.48 -27.31
N SER A 75 6.61 -11.22 -26.93
CA SER A 75 7.11 -10.05 -27.63
C SER A 75 8.64 -9.94 -27.59
N VAL A 76 9.26 -10.32 -26.46
CA VAL A 76 10.73 -10.32 -26.32
C VAL A 76 11.34 -11.42 -27.19
N ALA A 77 10.78 -12.63 -27.21
CA ALA A 77 11.25 -13.71 -28.07
C ALA A 77 11.17 -13.32 -29.55
N PHE A 78 10.02 -12.82 -29.99
CA PHE A 78 9.85 -12.34 -31.37
C PHE A 78 10.73 -11.12 -31.69
N GLY A 79 10.90 -10.20 -30.74
CA GLY A 79 11.79 -9.05 -30.90
C GLY A 79 13.24 -9.47 -31.08
N ALA A 80 13.72 -10.43 -30.28
CA ALA A 80 15.05 -10.99 -30.41
C ALA A 80 15.24 -11.71 -31.76
N SER A 81 14.27 -12.51 -32.19
CA SER A 81 14.30 -13.16 -33.50
C SER A 81 14.32 -12.15 -34.65
N ALA A 82 13.44 -11.14 -34.60
CA ALA A 82 13.38 -10.08 -35.58
C ALA A 82 14.69 -9.27 -35.63
N TRP A 83 15.33 -9.03 -34.49
CA TRP A 83 16.63 -8.36 -34.43
C TRP A 83 17.73 -9.10 -35.18
N ILE A 84 17.83 -10.43 -35.00
CA ILE A 84 18.82 -11.24 -35.72
C ILE A 84 18.57 -11.21 -37.23
N LEU A 85 17.30 -11.29 -37.65
CA LEU A 85 16.90 -11.17 -39.05
C LEU A 85 17.23 -9.79 -39.61
N LEU A 86 16.97 -8.73 -38.83
CA LEU A 86 17.28 -7.35 -39.21
C LEU A 86 18.79 -7.15 -39.38
N MET A 87 19.62 -7.67 -38.48
CA MET A 87 21.08 -7.61 -38.59
C MET A 87 21.59 -8.42 -39.79
N SER A 88 21.03 -9.60 -40.04
CA SER A 88 21.34 -10.41 -41.22
C SER A 88 20.99 -9.66 -42.52
N ALA A 89 19.81 -9.04 -42.55
CA ALA A 89 19.36 -8.22 -43.68
C ALA A 89 20.25 -6.99 -43.88
N LEU A 90 20.68 -6.34 -42.78
CA LEU A 90 21.59 -5.20 -42.83
C LEU A 90 22.95 -5.60 -43.43
N ILE A 91 23.53 -6.72 -42.99
CA ILE A 91 24.78 -7.25 -43.57
C ILE A 91 24.61 -7.50 -45.07
N ALA A 92 23.51 -8.15 -45.47
CA ALA A 92 23.22 -8.41 -46.89
C ALA A 92 23.06 -7.12 -47.70
N LEU A 93 22.43 -6.09 -47.13
CA LEU A 93 22.25 -4.78 -47.77
C LEU A 93 23.58 -4.05 -47.96
N LEU A 94 24.43 -4.01 -46.93
CA LEU A 94 25.77 -3.41 -47.01
C LEU A 94 26.62 -4.16 -48.04
N HIS A 95 26.54 -5.49 -48.05
CA HIS A 95 27.24 -6.30 -49.04
C HIS A 95 26.78 -5.99 -50.47
N ARG A 96 25.46 -5.81 -50.70
CA ARG A 96 24.91 -5.36 -51.99
C ARG A 96 25.40 -3.97 -52.40
N MET A 97 25.69 -3.08 -51.45
CA MET A 97 26.26 -1.75 -51.70
C MET A 97 27.76 -1.78 -52.04
N GLY A 98 28.35 -2.98 -52.20
CA GLY A 98 29.76 -3.15 -52.59
C GLY A 98 30.73 -3.10 -51.41
N TRP A 99 30.23 -3.10 -50.17
CA TRP A 99 31.10 -3.18 -49.01
C TRP A 99 31.74 -4.56 -48.90
N SER A 100 33.00 -4.60 -48.43
CA SER A 100 33.66 -5.86 -48.14
C SER A 100 32.90 -6.62 -47.04
N TRP A 101 33.03 -7.94 -47.08
CA TRP A 101 32.39 -8.82 -46.09
C TRP A 101 32.79 -8.45 -44.65
N LEU A 102 34.07 -8.17 -44.42
CA LEU A 102 34.58 -7.69 -43.13
C LEU A 102 33.97 -6.35 -42.74
N ALA A 103 33.93 -5.36 -43.63
CA ALA A 103 33.38 -4.05 -43.32
C ALA A 103 31.91 -4.12 -42.92
N SER A 104 31.13 -4.98 -43.59
CA SER A 104 29.70 -5.19 -43.29
C SER A 104 29.48 -5.81 -41.91
N ILE A 105 30.29 -6.82 -41.54
CA ILE A 105 30.24 -7.46 -40.22
C ILE A 105 30.70 -6.48 -39.13
N THR A 106 31.82 -5.78 -39.33
CA THR A 106 32.34 -4.83 -38.35
C THR A 106 31.38 -3.68 -38.10
N ALA A 107 30.74 -3.14 -39.15
CA ALA A 107 29.73 -2.10 -39.01
C ALA A 107 28.52 -2.59 -38.20
N THR A 108 28.03 -3.79 -38.51
CA THR A 108 26.88 -4.41 -37.80
C THR A 108 27.22 -4.71 -36.33
N ALA A 109 28.44 -5.20 -36.07
CA ALA A 109 28.94 -5.43 -34.72
C ALA A 109 29.08 -4.12 -33.94
N GLY A 110 29.55 -3.05 -34.58
CA GLY A 110 29.63 -1.71 -33.98
C GLY A 110 28.26 -1.18 -33.56
N ILE A 111 27.24 -1.31 -34.41
CA ILE A 111 25.86 -0.93 -34.09
C ILE A 111 25.34 -1.75 -32.90
N SER A 112 25.59 -3.06 -32.88
CA SER A 112 25.15 -3.93 -31.77
C SER A 112 25.83 -3.56 -30.45
N LEU A 113 27.13 -3.25 -30.48
CA LEU A 113 27.85 -2.76 -29.30
C LEU A 113 27.31 -1.42 -28.82
N PHE A 114 26.96 -0.51 -29.73
CA PHE A 114 26.38 0.77 -29.39
C PHE A 114 25.05 0.61 -28.64
N PHE A 115 24.11 -0.17 -29.17
CA PHE A 115 22.84 -0.43 -28.49
C PHE A 115 23.01 -1.18 -27.17
N THR A 116 23.97 -2.10 -27.09
CA THR A 116 24.31 -2.81 -25.85
C THR A 116 24.86 -1.86 -24.78
N ALA A 117 25.78 -0.96 -25.17
CA ALA A 117 26.35 0.04 -24.27
C ALA A 117 25.27 1.02 -23.79
N LEU A 118 24.38 1.46 -24.68
CA LEU A 118 23.27 2.33 -24.32
C LEU A 118 22.29 1.65 -23.37
N GLY A 119 21.97 0.37 -23.60
CA GLY A 119 21.14 -0.45 -22.71
C GLY A 119 21.78 -0.65 -21.34
N ALA A 120 23.08 -0.96 -21.28
CA ALA A 120 23.82 -1.10 -20.04
C ALA A 120 23.89 0.23 -19.26
N TRP A 121 24.15 1.34 -19.95
CA TRP A 121 24.14 2.67 -19.34
C TRP A 121 22.77 3.04 -18.77
N GLN A 122 21.70 2.78 -19.54
CA GLN A 122 20.34 3.03 -19.08
C GLN A 122 19.98 2.15 -17.87
N ALA A 123 20.41 0.88 -17.88
CA ALA A 123 20.20 -0.03 -16.74
C ALA A 123 20.92 0.46 -15.47
N LEU A 124 22.19 0.88 -15.60
CA LEU A 124 22.94 1.45 -14.48
C LEU A 124 22.29 2.73 -13.95
N ARG A 125 21.84 3.61 -14.84
CA ARG A 125 21.09 4.82 -14.47
C ARG A 125 19.79 4.46 -13.72
N TYR A 126 19.00 3.51 -14.22
CA TYR A 126 17.79 3.07 -13.51
C TYR A 126 18.10 2.45 -12.14
N LEU A 127 19.22 1.73 -12.01
CA LEU A 127 19.67 1.18 -10.73
C LEU A 127 20.11 2.26 -9.75
N GLU A 128 20.73 3.35 -10.22
CA GLU A 128 21.02 4.53 -9.39
C GLU A 128 19.74 5.17 -8.86
N MET A 129 18.70 5.31 -9.70
CA MET A 129 17.39 5.79 -9.25
C MET A 129 16.64 4.76 -8.38
N SER A 130 16.96 3.47 -8.51
CA SER A 130 16.34 2.38 -7.75
C SER A 130 17.16 1.95 -6.53
N LYS A 131 18.15 2.75 -6.08
CA LYS A 131 18.75 2.55 -4.76
C LYS A 131 17.69 2.80 -3.70
N LEU A 132 17.02 1.72 -3.32
CA LEU A 132 16.02 1.62 -2.26
C LEU A 132 16.66 1.81 -0.88
N ASP A 133 17.48 2.84 -0.69
CA ASP A 133 18.07 3.17 0.61
C ASP A 133 16.96 3.48 1.65
N ALA A 134 15.83 4.02 1.18
CA ALA A 134 14.62 4.20 1.98
C ALA A 134 13.90 2.87 2.28
N THR A 135 13.74 1.98 1.29
CA THR A 135 13.02 0.70 1.46
C THR A 135 13.84 -0.31 2.25
N ARG A 136 15.17 -0.26 2.19
CA ARG A 136 16.07 -1.05 3.04
C ARG A 136 15.94 -0.64 4.51
N ARG A 137 15.81 0.67 4.77
CA ARG A 137 15.50 1.21 6.11
C ARG A 137 14.06 0.91 6.54
N GLN A 138 13.10 0.90 5.62
CA GLN A 138 11.70 0.58 5.92
C GLN A 138 11.48 -0.92 6.16
N LEU A 139 12.12 -1.82 5.40
CA LEU A 139 12.14 -3.25 5.69
C LEU A 139 12.82 -3.56 7.03
N ALA A 140 13.95 -2.88 7.32
CA ALA A 140 14.61 -3.01 8.62
C ALA A 140 13.73 -2.50 9.77
N LYS A 141 12.93 -1.44 9.56
CA LYS A 141 11.96 -0.94 10.55
C LYS A 141 10.68 -1.77 10.66
N LEU A 142 10.33 -2.54 9.62
CA LEU A 142 9.14 -3.39 9.57
C LEU A 142 9.35 -4.78 10.20
N GLY A 143 10.56 -5.08 10.71
CA GLY A 143 10.79 -6.30 11.50
C GLY A 143 10.54 -7.61 10.76
N ILE A 144 10.62 -7.62 9.42
CA ILE A 144 10.60 -8.86 8.62
C ILE A 144 11.89 -9.63 8.95
N GLY A 145 11.83 -10.45 9.98
CA GLY A 145 12.97 -11.12 10.61
C GLY A 145 12.76 -11.43 12.11
N ASN A 146 11.79 -10.81 12.77
CA ASN A 146 11.44 -11.15 14.16
C ASN A 146 10.01 -11.69 14.20
N SER A 147 9.86 -12.96 13.83
CA SER A 147 8.68 -13.75 14.19
C SER A 147 8.73 -14.09 15.69
N ASP A 148 8.60 -13.06 16.52
CA ASP A 148 8.22 -13.22 17.93
C ASP A 148 6.73 -12.86 18.01
N GLU A 149 5.88 -13.77 17.54
CA GLU A 149 4.54 -13.89 18.10
C GLU A 149 4.58 -14.95 19.18
N ASP A 150 5.03 -14.48 20.33
CA ASP A 150 4.65 -15.00 21.62
C ASP A 150 3.11 -14.85 21.74
N HIS A 151 2.39 -15.96 21.61
CA HIS A 151 1.05 -16.08 22.17
C HIS A 151 1.03 -17.24 23.17
N ASN A 152 1.06 -16.78 24.41
CA ASN A 152 0.95 -17.47 25.67
C ASN A 152 -0.39 -18.24 25.83
N ASP A 153 -0.30 -19.34 26.59
CA ASP A 153 -1.34 -20.03 27.36
C ASP A 153 -2.60 -20.59 26.68
N ALA A 154 -2.61 -21.92 26.52
CA ALA A 154 -3.80 -22.75 26.72
C ALA A 154 -3.46 -23.93 27.62
N SER A 155 -4.11 -23.96 28.79
CA SER A 155 -3.90 -24.84 29.93
C SER A 155 -4.27 -26.33 29.70
N ALA A 156 -3.38 -27.24 30.13
CA ALA A 156 -3.57 -28.57 30.79
C ALA A 156 -4.52 -29.66 30.16
N PRO A 157 -4.45 -30.97 30.55
CA PRO A 157 -3.63 -31.61 31.58
C PRO A 157 -2.84 -32.88 31.14
N THR A 158 -1.94 -33.27 32.04
CA THR A 158 -1.20 -34.53 32.13
C THR A 158 -2.09 -35.78 32.12
N GLY A 159 -1.85 -36.68 31.17
CA GLY A 159 -2.32 -38.07 31.19
C GLY A 159 -1.25 -39.02 31.73
N LYS A 160 -1.36 -39.39 33.01
CA LYS A 160 -0.73 -40.56 33.63
C LYS A 160 -1.87 -41.45 34.15
N ALA A 161 -1.66 -42.78 34.08
CA ALA A 161 -2.59 -43.91 34.32
C ALA A 161 -3.32 -44.34 33.04
N SER A 162 -3.33 -45.59 32.59
CA SER A 162 -3.00 -46.88 33.20
C SER A 162 -3.17 -47.98 32.15
N GLU A 163 -2.20 -48.88 31.98
CA GLU A 163 -2.38 -50.32 31.68
C GLU A 163 -1.09 -51.08 31.97
#